data_AF-A0A2E1HG03-F1
#
_entry.id   AF-A0A2E1HG03-F1
#
_cell.length_a   1.000
_cell.length_b   1.000
_cell.length_c   1.000
_cell.angle_alpha   90.00
_cell.angle_beta   90.00
_cell.angle_gamma   90.00
#
_symmetry.space_group_name_H-M   'P 1'
#
loop_
_entity.id
_entity.type
_entity.pdbx_description
1 polymer ?
#
loop_
_entity_poly.entity_id
_entity_poly.type
_entity_poly.pdbx_seq_one_letter_code
_entity_poly.pdbx_strand_id
1 'polypeptide(L)' 'MATESLKHARFDHAAHGSYDSPEDVLADDRLSATEKQTILTEWRSSLQHILNNDPDAPHVNATSRSLDEATERLAGMHS' A
#
# COMPACT_ATOMS: atom_id res chain seq x y z
N MET A 1 -9.28 20.58 -4.73
CA MET A 1 -8.17 19.62 -4.78
C MET A 1 -8.72 18.34 -5.39
N ALA A 2 -8.39 18.05 -6.64
CA ALA A 2 -8.99 16.94 -7.39
C ALA A 2 -7.89 16.08 -8.02
N THR A 3 -8.02 14.76 -7.79
CA THR A 3 -7.45 13.64 -8.55
C THR A 3 -5.94 13.42 -8.54
N GLU A 4 -5.37 13.06 -7.39
CA GLU A 4 -4.17 12.19 -7.38
C GLU A 4 -4.51 10.70 -7.19
N SER A 5 -5.79 10.40 -6.93
CA SER A 5 -6.35 9.09 -6.55
C SER A 5 -6.34 8.00 -7.63
N LEU A 6 -5.68 8.20 -8.77
CA LEU A 6 -5.60 7.20 -9.86
C LEU A 6 -4.17 6.67 -10.10
N LYS A 7 -3.18 7.13 -9.33
CA LYS A 7 -1.79 6.65 -9.47
C LYS A 7 -1.59 5.24 -8.87
N HIS A 8 -2.38 4.91 -7.85
CA HIS A 8 -2.20 3.70 -7.07
C HIS A 8 -3.40 2.75 -7.18
N ALA A 9 -3.12 1.45 -7.14
CA ALA A 9 -4.11 0.39 -7.12
C ALA A 9 -4.71 0.30 -5.72
N ARG A 10 -5.91 0.86 -5.52
CA ARG A 10 -6.65 0.85 -4.24
C ARG A 10 -6.66 -0.54 -3.60
N PHE A 11 -6.53 -0.57 -2.27
CA PHE A 11 -6.58 -1.79 -1.47
C PHE A 11 -7.71 -1.74 -0.45
N ASP A 12 -8.54 -2.77 -0.46
CA ASP A 12 -9.64 -2.93 0.49
C ASP A 12 -9.25 -3.98 1.55
N HIS A 13 -9.10 -3.54 2.81
CA HIS A 13 -8.79 -4.38 3.96
C HIS A 13 -10.01 -4.61 4.84
N ALA A 14 -10.34 -5.87 5.12
CA ALA A 14 -11.58 -6.24 5.83
C ALA A 14 -11.75 -5.58 7.22
N ALA A 15 -10.65 -5.40 7.96
CA ALA A 15 -10.69 -4.84 9.31
C ALA A 15 -10.45 -3.32 9.38
N HIS A 16 -9.80 -2.73 8.37
CA HIS A 16 -9.27 -1.37 8.45
C HIS A 16 -9.86 -0.43 7.39
N GLY A 17 -10.73 -0.94 6.51
CA GLY A 17 -11.34 -0.18 5.44
C GLY A 17 -10.46 -0.16 4.19
N SER A 18 -10.61 0.89 3.40
CA SER A 18 -10.01 0.98 2.08
C SER A 18 -8.97 2.08 2.03
N TYR A 19 -7.86 1.81 1.35
CA TYR A 19 -6.74 2.73 1.18
C TYR A 19 -6.48 2.97 -0.29
N ASP A 20 -6.44 4.26 -0.67
CA ASP A 20 -6.15 4.67 -2.04
C ASP A 20 -4.64 4.86 -2.26
N SER A 21 -3.82 4.97 -1.19
CA SER A 21 -2.36 5.05 -1.29
C SER A 21 -1.64 4.38 -0.09
N PRO A 22 -0.40 3.88 -0.27
CA PRO A 22 0.42 3.40 0.86
C PRO A 22 0.67 4.47 1.92
N GLU A 23 0.69 5.74 1.50
CA GLU A 23 0.90 6.87 2.42
C GLU A 23 -0.31 7.10 3.33
N ASP A 24 -1.54 6.82 2.88
CA ASP A 24 -2.73 6.83 3.75
C ASP A 24 -2.60 5.81 4.90
N VAL A 25 -2.02 4.63 4.63
CA VAL A 25 -1.77 3.62 5.68
C VAL A 25 -0.75 4.14 6.69
N LEU A 26 0.31 4.82 6.23
CA LEU A 26 1.32 5.40 7.10
C LEU A 26 0.79 6.59 7.91
N ALA A 27 -0.07 7.41 7.32
CA ALA A 27 -0.68 8.57 7.95
C ALA A 27 -1.84 8.21 8.90
N ASP A 28 -2.35 6.98 8.86
CA ASP A 28 -3.42 6.55 9.76
C ASP A 28 -2.90 6.38 11.20
N ASP A 29 -3.19 7.36 12.06
CA ASP A 29 -2.85 7.35 13.49
C ASP A 29 -3.63 6.29 14.29
N ARG A 30 -4.68 5.68 13.71
CA ARG A 30 -5.44 4.61 14.37
C ARG A 30 -4.72 3.26 14.32
N LEU A 31 -3.75 3.11 13.42
CA LEU A 31 -3.01 1.88 13.22
C LEU A 31 -1.68 1.91 13.98
N SER A 32 -1.39 0.83 14.70
CA SER A 32 -0.05 0.57 15.22
C SER A 32 0.95 0.29 14.10
N ALA A 33 2.25 0.41 14.39
CA ALA A 33 3.29 0.08 13.42
C ALA A 33 3.16 -1.36 12.87
N THR A 34 2.79 -2.32 13.73
CA THR A 34 2.55 -3.72 13.33
C THR A 34 1.33 -3.86 12.40
N GLU A 35 0.25 -3.12 12.65
CA GLU A 35 -0.93 -3.11 11.77
C GLU A 35 -0.61 -2.49 10.42
N LYS A 36 0.12 -1.37 10.40
CA LYS A 36 0.60 -0.74 9.16
C LYS A 36 1.45 -1.72 8.36
N GLN A 37 2.38 -2.42 9.01
CA GLN A 37 3.23 -3.40 8.34
C GLN A 37 2.42 -4.57 7.76
N THR A 38 1.43 -5.06 8.51
CA THR A 38 0.52 -6.12 8.04
C THR A 38 -0.23 -5.68 6.78
N ILE A 39 -0.86 -4.49 6.81
CA ILE A 39 -1.62 -3.97 5.68
C ILE A 39 -0.73 -3.78 4.44
N LEU A 40 0.46 -3.18 4.61
CA LEU A 40 1.39 -2.97 3.49
C LEU A 40 1.86 -4.31 2.88
N THR A 41 2.06 -5.33 3.71
CA THR A 41 2.48 -6.68 3.26
C THR A 41 1.37 -7.41 2.52
N GLU A 42 0.15 -7.37 3.03
CA GLU A 42 -1.04 -7.99 2.40
C GLU A 42 -1.37 -7.31 1.07
N TRP A 43 -1.27 -5.97 1.03
CA TRP A 43 -1.44 -5.20 -0.20
C TRP A 43 -0.40 -5.59 -1.24
N ARG A 44 0.88 -5.66 -0.87
CA ARG A 44 1.95 -6.09 -1.78
C ARG A 44 1.70 -7.49 -2.34
N SER A 45 1.28 -8.44 -1.50
CA SER A 45 0.98 -9.81 -1.93
C SER A 45 -0.18 -9.84 -2.93
N SER A 46 -1.20 -9.00 -2.71
CA SER A 46 -2.32 -8.85 -3.65
C SER A 46 -1.87 -8.28 -4.99
N LEU A 47 -1.01 -7.25 -5.00
CA LEU A 47 -0.46 -6.68 -6.23
C LEU A 47 0.44 -7.64 -6.98
N GLN A 48 1.25 -8.43 -6.27
CA GLN A 48 2.11 -9.45 -6.88
C GLN A 48 1.27 -10.53 -7.58
N HIS A 49 0.13 -10.91 -6.99
CA HIS A 49 -0.82 -11.81 -7.65
C HIS A 49 -1.38 -11.19 -8.94
N ILE A 50 -1.70 -9.89 -8.93
CA ILE A 50 -2.16 -9.18 -10.14
C ILE A 50 -1.05 -9.15 -11.19
N LEU A 51 0.19 -8.77 -10.83
CA LEU A 51 1.33 -8.74 -11.77
C LEU A 51 1.64 -10.11 -12.39
N ASN A 52 1.39 -11.20 -11.66
CA ASN A 52 1.52 -12.55 -12.20
C ASN A 52 0.50 -12.86 -13.31
N ASN A 53 -0.67 -12.22 -13.27
CA ASN A 53 -1.73 -12.39 -14.28
C ASN A 53 -1.68 -11.31 -15.37
N ASP A 54 -1.31 -10.09 -15.01
CA ASP A 54 -1.23 -8.90 -15.87
C ASP A 54 0.07 -8.12 -15.56
N PRO A 55 1.21 -8.53 -16.15
CA PRO A 55 2.52 -7.94 -15.86
C PRO A 55 2.68 -6.52 -16.39
N ASP A 56 1.80 -6.10 -17.31
CA ASP A 56 1.85 -4.78 -17.96
C ASP A 56 0.99 -3.73 -17.23
N ALA A 57 0.47 -4.02 -16.02
CA ALA A 57 -0.32 -3.08 -15.24
C ALA A 57 0.56 -1.93 -14.65
N PRO A 58 0.62 -0.73 -15.26
CA PRO A 58 1.56 0.30 -14.84
C PRO A 58 1.25 0.85 -13.44
N HIS A 59 -0.03 0.89 -13.09
CA HIS A 59 -0.54 1.35 -11.79
C HIS A 59 -0.16 0.37 -10.66
N VAL A 60 -0.13 -0.93 -10.94
CA VAL A 60 0.26 -1.96 -9.96
C VAL A 60 1.77 -1.88 -9.69
N ASN A 61 2.58 -1.74 -10.73
CA ASN A 61 4.03 -1.59 -10.58
C ASN A 61 4.40 -0.31 -9.81
N ALA A 62 3.76 0.82 -10.14
CA ALA A 62 3.94 2.07 -9.40
C ALA A 62 3.56 1.93 -7.92
N THR A 63 2.45 1.25 -7.63
CA THR A 63 2.01 1.00 -6.25
C THR A 63 2.95 0.06 -5.50
N SER A 64 3.46 -0.99 -6.15
CA SER A 64 4.43 -1.90 -5.53
C SER A 64 5.68 -1.16 -5.08
N ARG A 65 6.20 -0.25 -5.91
CA ARG A 65 7.35 0.57 -5.54
C ARG A 65 7.07 1.46 -4.33
N SER A 66 5.92 2.13 -4.32
CA SER A 66 5.53 2.97 -3.18
C SER A 66 5.27 2.17 -1.89
N LEU A 67 4.81 0.91 -2.00
CA LEU A 67 4.68 0.01 -0.84
C LEU A 67 6.04 -0.37 -0.25
N ASP A 68 7.04 -0.65 -1.09
CA ASP A 68 8.41 -0.90 -0.63
C ASP A 68 8.96 0.33 0.11
N GLU A 69 8.84 1.53 -0.48
CA GLU A 69 9.27 2.79 0.17
C GLU A 69 8.53 3.05 1.50
N ALA A 70 7.22 2.77 1.54
CA ALA A 70 6.42 2.92 2.76
C ALA A 70 6.84 1.94 3.86
N THR A 71 7.17 0.70 3.47
CA THR A 71 7.65 -0.33 4.40
C THR A 71 9.03 0.03 4.95
N GLU A 72 9.94 0.54 4.12
CA GLU A 72 11.26 1.01 4.55
C GLU A 72 11.15 2.19 5.52
N ARG A 73 10.26 3.16 5.25
CA ARG A 73 10.00 4.28 6.17
C ARG A 73 9.44 3.80 7.50
N LEU A 74 8.48 2.87 7.47
CA LEU A 74 7.90 2.29 8.68
C LEU A 74 8.96 1.58 9.52
N ALA A 75 9.83 0.79 8.90
CA ALA A 75 10.94 0.13 9.58
C ALA A 75 11.94 1.13 10.18
N GLY A 76 12.24 2.22 9.47
CA GLY A 76 13.11 3.29 9.96
C GLY A 76 12.50 4.10 11.12
N MET A 77 11.17 4.23 11.18
CA MET A 77 10.48 4.88 12.31
C MET A 77 10.41 4.00 13.57
N HIS A 78 10.60 2.68 13.42
CA HIS A 78 10.55 1.69 14.52
C HIS A 78 11.96 1.23 14.98
N SER A 79 13.03 1.88 14.51
CA SER A 79 14.44 1.58 14.86
C SER A 79 14.98 2.44 16.00
#